data_AF-A0A8T2GXE1-F1
#
_entry.id   AF-A0A8T2GXE1-F1
#
_cell.length_a   1.000
_cell.length_b   1.000
_cell.length_c   1.000
_cell.angle_alpha   90.00
_cell.angle_beta   90.00
_cell.angle_gamma   90.00
#
_symmetry.space_group_name_H-M   'P 1'
#
loop_
_entity.id
_entity.type
_entity.pdbx_description
1 polymer ?
#
loop_
_entity_poly.entity_id
_entity_poly.type
_entity_poly.pdbx_seq_one_letter_code
_entity_poly.pdbx_strand_id
1 'polypeptide(L)'
;MEKNNLSFVPQCFQSSLEFVQLKVPITVTETPSKLQLAIYFIRNCVVLKKLMVNESFGNVMNEVRKIPKRASACEVVMLAPACEDVSHGSSLLPVIYKDMFIPKILDQ
;
A
#
# COMPACT_ATOMS: atom_id res chain seq x y z
N MET A 1 10.45 3.08 22.48
CA MET A 1 9.03 3.09 22.07
C MET A 1 8.93 3.99 20.86
N GLU A 2 9.04 3.43 19.66
CA GLU A 2 8.99 4.22 18.42
C GLU A 2 7.57 4.75 18.21
N LYS A 3 7.47 6.07 18.13
CA LYS A 3 6.22 6.80 17.94
C LYS A 3 5.95 6.85 16.44
N ASN A 4 5.10 5.96 15.94
CA ASN A 4 4.64 6.05 14.56
C ASN A 4 3.90 7.38 14.36
N ASN A 5 4.46 8.25 13.51
CA ASN A 5 3.97 9.60 13.18
C ASN A 5 2.69 9.58 12.31
N LEU A 6 1.81 8.60 12.49
CA LEU A 6 0.52 8.49 11.78
C LEU A 6 -0.62 9.22 12.52
N SER A 7 -0.32 10.11 13.47
CA SER A 7 -1.34 10.88 14.20
C SER A 7 -1.94 12.01 13.36
N PHE A 8 -1.21 12.50 12.37
CA PHE A 8 -1.68 13.56 11.49
C PHE A 8 -2.22 12.97 10.19
N VAL A 9 -3.48 13.26 9.89
CA VAL A 9 -4.14 12.83 8.66
C VAL A 9 -4.30 14.03 7.71
N PRO A 10 -3.62 14.05 6.55
CA PRO A 10 -3.83 15.08 5.55
C PRO A 10 -5.30 15.18 5.15
N GLN A 11 -5.84 16.39 5.04
CA GLN A 11 -7.26 16.61 4.72
C GLN A 11 -7.66 15.95 3.38
N CYS A 12 -6.76 15.95 2.40
CA CYS A 12 -6.98 15.31 1.11
C CYS A 12 -7.23 13.79 1.22
N PHE A 13 -6.69 13.13 2.25
CA PHE A 13 -6.91 11.70 2.45
C PHE A 13 -8.35 11.43 2.89
N GLN A 14 -8.89 12.33 3.71
CA GLN A 14 -10.26 12.24 4.18
C GLN A 14 -11.25 12.53 3.05
N SER A 15 -10.99 13.54 2.22
CA SER A 15 -11.96 14.08 1.25
C SER A 15 -11.85 13.56 -0.17
N SER A 16 -10.69 13.05 -0.60
CA SER A 16 -10.40 12.84 -2.03
C SER A 16 -9.86 11.45 -2.38
N LEU A 17 -9.41 10.68 -1.39
CA LEU A 17 -8.66 9.44 -1.64
C LEU A 17 -9.61 8.25 -1.83
N GLU A 18 -10.04 8.03 -3.06
CA GLU A 18 -10.96 6.94 -3.42
C GLU A 18 -10.25 5.59 -3.62
N PHE A 19 -9.00 5.60 -4.06
CA PHE A 19 -8.24 4.40 -4.40
C PHE A 19 -6.83 4.48 -3.81
N VAL A 20 -6.41 3.41 -3.13
CA VAL A 20 -5.06 3.31 -2.57
C VAL A 20 -4.45 1.99 -2.96
N GLN A 21 -3.20 2.02 -3.43
CA GLN A 21 -2.39 0.82 -3.62
C GLN A 21 -1.19 0.86 -2.69
N LEU A 22 -1.12 -0.11 -1.77
CA LEU A 22 0.04 -0.32 -0.91
C LEU A 22 0.98 -1.32 -1.58
N LYS A 23 2.13 -0.80 -2.05
CA LYS A 23 3.25 -1.60 -2.54
C LYS A 23 4.30 -1.64 -1.43
N VAL A 24 4.40 -2.78 -0.75
CA VAL A 24 5.43 -3.00 0.26
C VAL A 24 6.41 -4.06 -0.27
N PRO A 25 7.74 -3.82 -0.22
CA PRO A 25 8.70 -4.84 -0.64
C PRO A 25 8.50 -6.15 0.13
N ILE A 26 8.66 -7.29 -0.54
CA ILE A 26 8.50 -8.62 0.07
C ILE A 26 9.49 -8.82 1.24
N THR A 27 10.65 -8.16 1.15
CA THR A 27 11.71 -8.15 2.17
C THR A 27 11.31 -7.50 3.48
N VAL A 28 10.25 -6.69 3.50
CA VAL A 28 9.70 -6.11 4.73
C VAL A 28 8.89 -7.20 5.44
N THR A 29 9.48 -7.82 6.47
CA THR A 29 8.84 -8.86 7.27
C THR A 29 7.99 -8.30 8.41
N GLU A 30 8.04 -6.99 8.65
CA GLU A 30 7.32 -6.33 9.74
C GLU A 30 5.81 -6.27 9.48
N THR A 31 5.15 -7.36 9.87
CA THR A 31 3.69 -7.51 10.01
C THR A 31 3.02 -6.29 10.68
N PRO A 32 3.55 -5.71 11.79
CA PRO A 32 2.91 -4.58 12.46
C PRO A 32 2.86 -3.33 11.58
N SER A 33 3.94 -3.02 10.86
CA SER A 33 4.09 -1.84 10.01
C SER A 33 3.13 -1.89 8.82
N LYS A 34 2.98 -3.06 8.18
CA LYS A 34 2.00 -3.29 7.10
C LYS A 34 0.56 -3.08 7.57
N LEU A 35 0.23 -3.66 8.73
CA LEU A 35 -1.11 -3.56 9.29
C LEU A 35 -1.44 -2.12 9.70
N GLN A 36 -0.50 -1.39 10.28
CA GLN A 36 -0.69 0.01 10.66
C GLN A 36 -0.98 0.92 9.46
N LEU A 37 -0.28 0.74 8.34
CA LEU A 37 -0.57 1.48 7.10
C LEU A 37 -1.98 1.19 6.59
N ALA A 38 -2.38 -0.08 6.56
CA ALA A 38 -3.73 -0.46 6.13
C ALA A 38 -4.81 0.12 7.07
N ILE A 39 -4.61 0.03 8.40
CA ILE A 39 -5.50 0.64 9.40
C ILE A 39 -5.63 2.13 9.16
N TYR A 40 -4.51 2.81 8.92
CA TYR A 40 -4.49 4.26 8.73
C TYR A 40 -5.38 4.70 7.55
N PHE A 41 -5.27 4.07 6.38
CA PHE A 41 -6.13 4.44 5.24
C PHE A 41 -7.59 4.04 5.47
N ILE A 42 -7.86 2.82 5.96
CA ILE A 42 -9.22 2.31 6.17
C ILE A 42 -10.00 3.16 7.18
N ARG A 43 -9.35 3.65 8.24
CA ARG A 43 -10.01 4.42 9.30
C ARG A 43 -10.16 5.90 8.99
N ASN A 44 -9.28 6.46 8.16
CA ASN A 44 -9.22 7.91 7.96
C ASN A 44 -9.78 8.38 6.61
N CYS A 45 -9.82 7.55 5.58
CA CYS A 45 -10.28 7.96 4.26
C CYS A 45 -11.80 7.73 4.13
N VAL A 46 -12.57 8.82 4.11
CA VAL A 46 -14.06 8.76 4.15
C VAL A 46 -14.65 8.36 2.81
N VAL A 47 -13.98 8.70 1.71
CA VAL A 47 -14.41 8.40 0.34
C VAL A 47 -13.74 7.16 -0.26
N LEU A 48 -13.00 6.40 0.54
CA LEU A 48 -12.22 5.26 0.06
C LEU A 48 -13.14 4.16 -0.51
N LYS A 49 -12.98 3.84 -1.78
CA LYS A 49 -13.70 2.78 -2.49
C LYS A 49 -12.88 1.50 -2.57
N LYS A 50 -11.55 1.58 -2.68
CA LYS A 50 -10.70 0.39 -2.80
C LYS A 50 -9.32 0.58 -2.19
N LEU A 51 -8.94 -0.37 -1.33
CA LEU A 51 -7.58 -0.57 -0.86
C LEU A 51 -7.00 -1.82 -1.54
N MET A 52 -5.97 -1.62 -2.36
CA MET A 52 -5.23 -2.66 -3.05
C MET A 52 -3.93 -2.93 -2.31
N VAL A 53 -3.66 -4.19 -2.00
CA VAL A 53 -2.39 -4.63 -1.38
C VAL A 53 -1.71 -5.65 -2.27
N ASN A 54 -0.39 -5.79 -2.17
CA ASN A 54 0.35 -6.84 -2.87
C ASN A 54 0.48 -8.13 -2.02
N GLU A 55 1.11 -9.16 -2.59
CA GLU A 55 1.31 -10.47 -1.95
C GLU A 55 2.02 -10.41 -0.58
N SER A 56 2.79 -9.36 -0.32
CA SER A 56 3.49 -9.18 0.95
C SER A 56 2.53 -9.06 2.15
N PHE A 57 1.25 -8.80 1.90
CA PHE A 57 0.19 -8.75 2.89
C PHE A 57 -0.48 -10.10 3.15
N GLY A 58 -0.07 -11.19 2.49
CA GLY A 58 -0.79 -12.47 2.51
C GLY A 58 -1.17 -12.96 3.91
N ASN A 59 -0.23 -12.92 4.87
CA ASN A 59 -0.47 -13.35 6.25
C ASN A 59 -1.36 -12.38 7.06
N VAL A 60 -1.38 -11.08 6.72
CA VAL A 60 -2.14 -10.04 7.44
C VAL A 60 -3.44 -9.66 6.74
N MET A 61 -3.69 -10.11 5.51
CA MET A 61 -4.82 -9.70 4.69
C MET A 61 -6.16 -9.97 5.37
N ASN A 62 -6.28 -11.10 6.07
CA ASN A 62 -7.49 -11.43 6.83
C ASN A 62 -7.72 -10.45 7.98
N GLU A 63 -6.67 -9.98 8.64
CA GLU A 63 -6.78 -8.96 9.68
C GLU A 63 -7.16 -7.61 9.08
N VAL A 64 -6.59 -7.24 7.93
CA VAL A 64 -6.96 -6.01 7.22
C VAL A 64 -8.45 -6.00 6.86
N ARG A 65 -8.99 -7.12 6.39
CA ARG A 65 -10.42 -7.25 6.04
C ARG A 65 -11.37 -7.13 7.23
N LYS A 66 -10.92 -7.45 8.45
CA LYS A 66 -11.72 -7.32 9.68
C LYS A 66 -11.75 -5.90 10.24
N ILE A 67 -10.89 -4.99 9.75
CA ILE A 67 -10.84 -3.61 10.26
C ILE A 67 -12.19 -2.92 9.96
N PRO A 68 -12.82 -2.26 10.96
CA PRO A 68 -13.98 -1.42 10.73
C PRO A 68 -13.64 -0.30 9.75
N LYS A 69 -14.35 -0.29 8.63
CA LYS A 69 -14.10 0.64 7.53
C LYS A 69 -14.82 1.95 7.78
N ARG A 70 -14.15 3.07 7.52
CA ARG A 70 -14.79 4.39 7.58
C ARG A 70 -15.77 4.58 6.42
N ALA A 71 -15.37 4.13 5.23
CA ALA A 71 -16.20 4.08 4.04
C ALA A 71 -16.86 2.71 3.92
N SER A 72 -18.19 2.64 3.94
CA SER A 72 -18.95 1.39 3.85
C SER A 72 -18.70 0.62 2.54
N ALA A 73 -18.47 1.35 1.45
CA ALA A 73 -18.20 0.81 0.13
C ALA A 73 -16.74 0.38 -0.08
N CYS A 74 -15.84 0.57 0.89
CA CYS A 74 -14.43 0.25 0.70
C CYS A 74 -14.21 -1.27 0.55
N GLU A 75 -13.65 -1.68 -0.57
CA GLU A 75 -13.18 -3.04 -0.81
C GLU A 75 -11.70 -3.17 -0.48
N VAL A 76 -11.28 -4.32 0.08
CA VAL A 76 -9.86 -4.64 0.29
C VAL A 76 -9.50 -5.82 -0.59
N VAL A 77 -8.65 -5.57 -1.60
CA VAL A 77 -8.30 -6.55 -2.62
C VAL A 77 -6.79 -6.82 -2.62
N MET A 78 -6.43 -8.07 -2.86
CA MET A 78 -5.04 -8.44 -3.10
C MET A 78 -4.82 -8.40 -4.61
N LEU A 79 -3.82 -7.65 -5.04
CA LEU A 79 -3.36 -7.67 -6.41
C LEU A 79 -2.57 -8.95 -6.62
N ALA A 80 -2.93 -9.70 -7.66
CA ALA A 80 -2.07 -10.76 -8.14
C ALA A 80 -0.69 -10.14 -8.49
N PRO A 81 0.42 -10.83 -8.18
CA PRO A 81 1.70 -10.40 -8.71
C PRO A 81 1.57 -10.32 -10.23
N ALA A 82 1.97 -9.20 -10.82
CA ALA A 82 2.18 -9.17 -12.26
C ALA A 82 3.30 -10.17 -12.52
N CYS A 83 2.97 -11.29 -13.15
CA CYS A 83 3.97 -12.16 -13.74
C CYS A 83 4.57 -11.34 -14.89
N GLU A 84 5.65 -10.61 -14.65
CA GLU A 84 6.48 -10.19 -15.78
C GLU A 84 7.25 -11.43 -16.21
N ASP A 85 6.94 -11.93 -17.41
CA ASP A 85 7.58 -13.09 -18.02
C ASP A 85 9.11 -12.95 -17.91
N VAL A 86 9.71 -13.75 -17.02
CA VAL A 86 11.16 -13.89 -16.93
C VAL A 86 11.61 -14.71 -18.12
N SER A 87 11.75 -14.05 -19.27
CA SER A 87 12.42 -14.63 -20.42
C SER A 87 13.88 -14.87 -20.04
N HIS A 88 14.30 -16.12 -20.16
CA HIS A 88 15.65 -16.62 -19.89
C HIS A 88 16.74 -15.71 -20.47
N GLY A 89 17.42 -14.98 -19.59
CA GLY A 89 18.64 -14.24 -19.89
C GLY A 89 19.43 -14.06 -18.60
N SER A 90 20.44 -14.91 -18.42
CA SER A 90 21.32 -14.92 -17.25
C SER A 90 21.94 -13.55 -16.99
N SER A 91 21.42 -12.81 -16.01
CA SER A 91 22.17 -11.79 -15.26
C SER A 91 21.48 -11.58 -13.90
N LEU A 92 22.17 -11.93 -12.82
CA LEU A 92 21.66 -11.89 -11.44
C LEU A 92 21.62 -10.47 -10.88
N LEU A 93 20.88 -9.56 -11.49
CA LEU A 93 20.51 -8.27 -10.90
C LEU A 93 19.09 -7.87 -11.31
N PRO A 94 18.08 -8.03 -10.44
CA PRO A 94 16.80 -7.37 -10.63
C PRO A 94 16.90 -5.93 -10.10
N VAL A 95 17.29 -5.00 -10.97
CA VAL A 95 16.50 -3.81 -11.36
C VAL A 95 15.66 -3.09 -10.25
N ILE A 96 16.10 -2.98 -9.00
CA ILE A 96 15.33 -2.24 -7.97
C ILE A 96 15.35 -0.72 -8.20
N TYR A 97 16.34 -0.20 -8.94
CA TYR A 97 16.54 1.25 -9.09
C TYR A 97 15.84 1.90 -10.29
N LYS A 98 15.12 1.13 -11.13
CA LYS A 98 14.61 1.69 -12.40
C LYS A 98 13.24 2.37 -12.30
N ASP A 99 12.48 2.05 -11.24
CA ASP A 99 11.16 2.64 -10.98
C ASP A 99 11.15 3.58 -9.75
N MET A 100 12.33 4.00 -9.29
CA MET A 100 12.42 5.13 -8.36
C MET A 100 12.03 6.40 -9.13
N PHE A 101 10.72 6.63 -9.24
CA PHE A 101 10.12 7.87 -9.70
C PHE A 101 10.74 8.99 -8.86
N ILE A 102 11.73 9.68 -9.42
CA ILE A 102 12.11 11.00 -8.96
C ILE A 102 10.91 11.88 -9.30
N PRO A 103 10.15 12.41 -8.32
CA PRO A 103 9.12 13.37 -8.65
C PRO A 103 9.84 14.58 -9.25
N LYS A 104 9.68 14.77 -10.57
CA LYS A 104 9.95 16.08 -11.15
C LYS A 104 8.98 17.04 -10.48
N ILE A 105 9.50 17.84 -9.57
CA ILE A 105 8.84 19.09 -9.19
C ILE A 105 8.77 19.88 -10.49
N LEU A 106 7.55 20.04 -11.01
CA LEU A 106 7.29 20.99 -12.07
C LEU A 106 7.28 22.37 -11.39
N ASP A 107 8.47 22.98 -11.33
CA ASP A 107 8.58 24.43 -11.20
C ASP A 107 7.90 25.09 -12.42
N GLN A 108 7.32 26.26 -12.15
CA GLN A 108 6.51 27.11 -13.03
C GLN A 108 7.12 27.40 -14.40
#